data_AF-A0A317ID93-F1
#
_entry.id   AF-A0A317ID93-F1
#
_cell.length_a   1.000
_cell.length_b   1.000
_cell.length_c   1.000
_cell.angle_alpha   90.00
_cell.angle_beta   90.00
_cell.angle_gamma   90.00
#
_symmetry.space_group_name_H-M   'P 1'
#
loop_
_entity.id
_entity.type
_entity.pdbx_description
1 polymer ?
#
loop_
_entity_poly.entity_id
_entity_poly.type
_entity_poly.pdbx_seq_one_letter_code
_entity_poly.pdbx_strand_id
1 'polypeptide(L)'
;MKASFSLLLAGTLLPIAAFAQWSHLKTAGIPRLANGMPNLSAPAPHTADGKPDLNGIWQAGRAGAGGQYGYDYNVAQELPPDALTSWAKALRQQRVQDFRKDSPLARCLPVSVPFLNFRGLSKIVQTPDLIVILYESPNSPHRMIFMDGRELPKDPSPTWLGYSVGHWEGDTLVVNSVGFNDLGWLDVGGNPQTESLRLTERYRRSDFGHLQTEFTFDDPKTFTRPFTLRMEKTYTADTEIIEDVCENERDSRHLTGGVKVSPENLAAYAGIYELAGRDVEVAISGDQVMVKDGTHPKDQLFVARSQTVFMSSVSEVSVEFVKNGQGAVTHFTRTDGDKNERAVRKSVAAQR
;
A
#
# COMPACT_ATOMS: atom_id res chain seq x y z
N MET A 1 -1.60 69.10 -17.49
CA MET A 1 -1.14 67.73 -17.19
C MET A 1 -2.26 67.03 -16.41
N LYS A 2 -3.03 66.16 -17.06
CA LYS A 2 -4.10 65.37 -16.41
C LYS A 2 -3.57 63.94 -16.27
N ALA A 3 -3.46 63.47 -15.03
CA ALA A 3 -3.04 62.12 -14.71
C ALA A 3 -4.26 61.18 -14.80
N SER A 4 -4.18 60.14 -15.62
CA SER A 4 -5.17 59.06 -15.67
C SER A 4 -4.68 57.91 -14.80
N PHE A 5 -5.39 57.66 -13.70
CA PHE A 5 -5.25 56.44 -12.90
C PHE A 5 -5.91 55.28 -13.66
N SER A 6 -5.12 54.28 -14.05
CA SER A 6 -5.64 53.01 -14.57
C SER A 6 -5.85 52.05 -13.40
N LEU A 7 -7.11 51.69 -13.13
CA LEU A 7 -7.46 50.59 -12.23
C LEU A 7 -7.07 49.27 -12.90
N LEU A 8 -6.09 48.56 -12.34
CA LEU A 8 -5.84 47.14 -12.62
C LEU A 8 -6.83 46.31 -11.80
N LEU A 9 -7.82 45.72 -12.47
CA LEU A 9 -8.69 44.70 -11.88
C LEU A 9 -7.88 43.39 -11.80
N ALA A 10 -7.44 43.02 -10.60
CA ALA A 10 -6.83 41.72 -10.33
C ALA A 10 -7.94 40.66 -10.30
N GLY A 11 -8.11 39.92 -11.40
CA GLY A 11 -9.01 38.77 -11.48
C GLY A 11 -8.47 37.62 -10.63
N THR A 12 -9.20 37.25 -9.58
CA THR A 12 -8.95 36.05 -8.78
C THR A 12 -9.29 34.81 -9.62
N LEU A 13 -8.27 34.19 -10.21
CA LEU A 13 -8.36 32.84 -10.77
C LEU A 13 -8.48 31.84 -9.61
N LEU A 14 -9.72 31.49 -9.25
CA LEU A 14 -9.97 30.29 -8.47
C LEU A 14 -9.57 29.07 -9.33
N PRO A 15 -8.66 28.20 -8.87
CA PRO A 15 -8.36 26.98 -9.58
C PRO A 15 -9.59 26.07 -9.49
N ILE A 16 -10.39 26.07 -10.56
CA ILE A 16 -11.33 24.98 -10.79
C ILE A 16 -10.44 23.75 -10.98
N ALA A 17 -10.47 22.83 -10.02
CA ALA A 17 -9.93 21.50 -10.23
C ALA A 17 -10.68 20.89 -11.41
N ALA A 18 -10.11 21.00 -12.61
CA ALA A 18 -10.56 20.29 -13.77
C ALA A 18 -10.25 18.82 -13.52
N PHE A 19 -11.23 18.08 -12.98
CA PHE A 19 -11.20 16.62 -13.03
C PHE A 19 -11.08 16.26 -14.51
N ALA A 20 -9.95 15.66 -14.87
CA ALA A 20 -9.60 15.37 -16.25
C ALA A 20 -10.69 14.48 -16.90
N GLN A 21 -11.37 15.11 -17.86
CA GLN A 21 -11.88 14.57 -19.12
C GLN A 21 -11.87 13.04 -19.31
N TRP A 22 -12.84 12.35 -18.71
CA TRP A 22 -13.52 11.27 -19.41
C TRP A 22 -14.98 11.70 -19.58
N SER A 23 -15.36 11.97 -20.82
CA SER A 23 -16.73 12.31 -21.22
C SER A 23 -17.73 11.34 -20.59
N HIS A 24 -18.86 11.85 -20.10
CA HIS A 24 -20.03 11.22 -19.46
C HIS A 24 -20.55 9.87 -20.05
N LEU A 25 -19.68 8.88 -20.22
CA LEU A 25 -19.99 7.58 -20.81
C LEU A 25 -20.47 6.67 -19.70
N LYS A 26 -21.78 6.40 -19.74
CA LYS A 26 -22.36 5.40 -18.85
C LYS A 26 -21.89 4.01 -19.26
N THR A 27 -21.42 3.21 -18.30
CA THR A 27 -21.18 1.79 -18.53
C THR A 27 -22.50 1.14 -18.96
N ALA A 28 -22.49 0.52 -20.13
CA ALA A 28 -23.66 -0.13 -20.71
C ALA A 28 -23.98 -1.44 -19.99
N GLY A 29 -25.26 -1.83 -19.98
CA GLY A 29 -25.69 -3.15 -19.51
C GLY A 29 -25.67 -3.38 -17.99
N ILE A 30 -25.24 -2.40 -17.19
CA ILE A 30 -25.22 -2.55 -15.73
C ILE A 30 -26.59 -2.24 -15.10
N PRO A 31 -26.97 -2.91 -14.00
CA PRO A 31 -28.17 -2.58 -13.25
C PRO A 31 -28.06 -1.17 -12.64
N ARG A 32 -29.14 -0.39 -12.73
CA ARG A 32 -29.22 0.98 -12.22
C ARG A 32 -30.50 1.19 -11.42
N LEU A 33 -30.41 2.06 -10.43
CA LEU A 33 -31.56 2.56 -9.68
C LEU A 33 -32.36 3.56 -10.52
N ALA A 34 -33.56 3.92 -10.07
CA ALA A 34 -34.43 4.89 -10.74
C ALA A 34 -33.78 6.28 -10.92
N ASN A 35 -32.85 6.65 -10.04
CA ASN A 35 -32.07 7.89 -10.14
C ASN A 35 -30.89 7.81 -11.13
N GLY A 36 -30.72 6.69 -11.83
CA GLY A 36 -29.66 6.47 -12.82
C GLY A 36 -28.29 6.08 -12.26
N MET A 37 -28.14 5.99 -10.93
CA MET A 37 -26.92 5.51 -10.29
C MET A 37 -26.77 3.98 -10.44
N PRO A 38 -25.54 3.44 -10.52
CA PRO A 38 -25.30 2.00 -10.47
C PRO A 38 -25.95 1.36 -9.24
N ASN A 39 -26.64 0.22 -9.44
CA ASN A 39 -27.20 -0.56 -8.34
C ASN A 39 -26.20 -1.65 -7.92
N LEU A 40 -25.35 -1.32 -6.95
CA LEU A 40 -24.30 -2.22 -6.46
C LEU A 40 -24.84 -3.46 -5.72
N SER A 41 -26.06 -3.42 -5.19
CA SER A 41 -26.66 -4.57 -4.49
C SER A 41 -27.52 -5.47 -5.38
N ALA A 42 -27.55 -5.23 -6.70
CA ALA A 42 -28.24 -6.11 -7.64
C ALA A 42 -27.63 -7.53 -7.63
N PRO A 43 -28.36 -8.57 -8.07
CA PRO A 43 -27.80 -9.92 -8.16
C PRO A 43 -26.52 -9.98 -9.00
N ALA A 44 -25.60 -10.87 -8.61
CA ALA A 44 -24.37 -11.08 -9.37
C ALA A 44 -24.67 -11.55 -10.81
N PRO A 45 -24.09 -10.91 -11.83
CA PRO A 45 -24.25 -11.35 -13.21
C PRO A 45 -23.52 -12.67 -13.46
N HIS A 46 -23.99 -13.42 -14.44
CA HIS A 46 -23.38 -14.67 -14.88
C HIS A 46 -23.10 -14.62 -16.38
N THR A 47 -22.02 -15.28 -16.79
CA THR A 47 -21.65 -15.50 -18.18
C THR A 47 -22.58 -16.50 -18.85
N ALA A 48 -22.49 -16.66 -20.17
CA ALA A 48 -23.36 -17.55 -20.95
C ALA A 48 -23.24 -19.03 -20.54
N ASP A 49 -22.10 -19.46 -20.01
CA ASP A 49 -21.84 -20.78 -19.43
C ASP A 49 -22.26 -20.91 -17.96
N GLY A 50 -22.94 -19.89 -17.42
CA GLY A 50 -23.52 -19.90 -16.08
C GLY A 50 -22.51 -19.72 -14.95
N LYS A 51 -21.28 -19.27 -15.23
CA LYS A 51 -20.29 -18.89 -14.21
C LYS A 51 -20.49 -17.44 -13.79
N PRO A 52 -20.09 -17.04 -12.57
CA PRO A 52 -20.09 -15.64 -12.19
C PRO A 52 -19.29 -14.82 -13.22
N ASP A 53 -19.90 -13.74 -13.69
CA ASP A 53 -19.23 -12.76 -14.54
C ASP A 53 -18.43 -11.84 -13.64
N LEU A 54 -17.11 -11.77 -13.82
CA LEU A 54 -16.19 -10.91 -13.07
C LEU A 54 -15.78 -9.67 -13.87
N ASN A 55 -16.25 -9.51 -15.11
CA ASN A 55 -15.91 -8.37 -15.96
C ASN A 55 -16.24 -7.04 -15.28
N GLY A 56 -15.34 -6.07 -15.47
CA GLY A 56 -15.53 -4.71 -15.01
C GLY A 56 -14.30 -4.12 -14.32
N ILE A 57 -14.47 -2.90 -13.81
CA ILE A 57 -13.45 -2.17 -13.08
C ILE A 57 -13.77 -2.27 -11.60
N TRP A 58 -12.74 -2.58 -10.82
CA TRP A 58 -12.84 -2.88 -9.40
C TRP A 58 -11.86 -2.02 -8.63
N GLN A 59 -12.39 -1.19 -7.76
CA GLN A 59 -11.62 -0.43 -6.77
C GLN A 59 -11.26 -1.36 -5.61
N ALA A 60 -9.97 -1.52 -5.33
CA ALA A 60 -9.53 -2.21 -4.13
C ALA A 60 -10.05 -1.50 -2.87
N GLY A 61 -10.64 -2.28 -1.96
CA GLY A 61 -10.99 -1.79 -0.64
C GLY A 61 -9.75 -1.49 0.22
N ARG A 62 -9.99 -0.98 1.43
CA ARG A 62 -8.95 -0.86 2.47
C ARG A 62 -9.24 -1.88 3.57
N ALA A 63 -8.75 -3.11 3.41
CA ALA A 63 -8.85 -4.16 4.43
C ALA A 63 -7.60 -4.22 5.34
N GLY A 64 -7.80 -4.81 6.53
CA GLY A 64 -6.87 -4.87 7.65
C GLY A 64 -7.39 -4.09 8.87
N ALA A 65 -6.71 -4.18 10.01
CA ALA A 65 -7.10 -3.54 11.27
C ALA A 65 -7.09 -1.97 11.24
N GLY A 66 -7.97 -1.34 10.46
CA GLY A 66 -8.42 0.06 10.62
C GLY A 66 -7.68 1.15 9.82
N GLY A 67 -8.29 1.69 8.76
CA GLY A 67 -7.96 3.03 8.20
C GLY A 67 -6.93 3.08 7.06
N GLN A 68 -6.27 4.24 6.91
CA GLN A 68 -5.49 4.72 5.75
C GLN A 68 -4.25 3.86 5.33
N TYR A 69 -3.96 2.77 6.04
CA TYR A 69 -2.82 1.87 5.80
C TYR A 69 -3.28 0.42 5.98
N GLY A 70 -3.73 -0.20 4.88
CA GLY A 70 -4.24 -1.57 4.83
C GLY A 70 -3.14 -2.59 4.49
N TYR A 71 -3.55 -3.74 3.98
CA TYR A 71 -2.62 -4.77 3.51
C TYR A 71 -1.75 -4.34 2.32
N ASP A 72 -2.16 -3.32 1.56
CA ASP A 72 -1.32 -2.70 0.53
C ASP A 72 -0.05 -2.06 1.12
N TYR A 73 -0.11 -1.67 2.40
CA TYR A 73 1.01 -1.11 3.13
C TYR A 73 1.79 -2.16 3.92
N ASN A 74 1.12 -3.10 4.58
CA ASN A 74 1.80 -4.15 5.34
C ASN A 74 0.98 -5.44 5.37
N VAL A 75 1.33 -6.42 4.54
CA VAL A 75 0.71 -7.75 4.52
C VAL A 75 0.87 -8.50 5.83
N ALA A 76 1.91 -8.16 6.61
CA ALA A 76 2.24 -8.82 7.87
C ALA A 76 1.63 -8.16 9.11
N GLN A 77 0.77 -7.13 8.96
CA GLN A 77 0.28 -6.33 10.09
C GLN A 77 -0.54 -7.12 11.14
N GLU A 78 -1.20 -8.20 10.72
CA GLU A 78 -2.02 -9.08 11.57
C GLU A 78 -1.35 -10.43 11.86
N LEU A 79 -0.11 -10.61 11.40
CA LEU A 79 0.66 -11.82 11.64
C LEU A 79 1.39 -11.72 12.99
N PRO A 80 1.65 -12.86 13.66
CA PRO A 80 2.43 -12.84 14.88
C PRO A 80 3.88 -12.36 14.63
N PRO A 81 4.58 -11.87 15.65
CA PRO A 81 5.93 -11.29 15.50
C PRO A 81 7.00 -12.21 14.91
N ASP A 82 6.77 -13.53 14.94
CA ASP A 82 7.62 -14.61 14.43
C ASP A 82 7.17 -15.15 13.06
N ALA A 83 6.20 -14.49 12.41
CA ALA A 83 5.68 -14.91 11.11
C ALA A 83 6.67 -14.74 9.96
N LEU A 84 7.61 -13.79 10.07
CA LEU A 84 8.68 -13.61 9.10
C LEU A 84 9.93 -14.35 9.56
N THR A 85 10.66 -14.93 8.61
CA THR A 85 12.01 -15.43 8.86
C THR A 85 12.97 -14.28 9.22
N SER A 86 14.10 -14.61 9.84
CA SER A 86 15.07 -13.62 10.31
C SER A 86 15.61 -12.72 9.18
N TRP A 87 15.92 -13.31 8.01
CA TRP A 87 16.41 -12.53 6.87
C TRP A 87 15.31 -11.63 6.29
N ALA A 88 14.06 -12.10 6.20
CA ALA A 88 12.96 -11.32 5.66
C ALA A 88 12.64 -10.12 6.57
N LYS A 89 12.66 -10.35 7.90
CA LYS A 89 12.52 -9.30 8.91
C LYS A 89 13.66 -8.27 8.80
N ALA A 90 14.91 -8.72 8.68
CA ALA A 90 16.07 -7.85 8.54
C ALA A 90 16.01 -7.01 7.26
N LEU A 91 15.66 -7.62 6.13
CA LEU A 91 15.54 -6.93 4.85
C LEU A 91 14.41 -5.90 4.86
N ARG A 92 13.24 -6.25 5.40
CA ARG A 92 12.15 -5.28 5.58
C ARG A 92 12.59 -4.11 6.46
N GLN A 93 13.26 -4.39 7.58
CA GLN A 93 13.73 -3.34 8.49
C GLN A 93 14.72 -2.40 7.79
N GLN A 94 15.67 -2.96 7.05
CA GLN A 94 16.61 -2.20 6.23
C GLN A 94 15.88 -1.32 5.19
N ARG A 95 14.91 -1.89 4.46
CA ARG A 95 14.11 -1.14 3.47
C ARG A 95 13.37 0.03 4.10
N VAL A 96 12.85 -0.13 5.32
CA VAL A 96 12.22 0.99 6.04
C VAL A 96 13.25 2.05 6.43
N GLN A 97 14.41 1.67 6.96
CA GLN A 97 15.49 2.59 7.32
C GLN A 97 15.99 3.38 6.11
N ASP A 98 16.03 2.75 4.94
CA ASP A 98 16.43 3.39 3.69
C ASP A 98 15.29 4.19 3.02
N PHE A 99 14.21 4.48 3.74
CA PHE A 99 13.01 5.14 3.22
C PHE A 99 12.46 4.49 1.95
N ARG A 100 12.70 3.18 1.80
CA ARG A 100 12.28 2.37 0.65
C ARG A 100 12.76 2.92 -0.69
N LYS A 101 13.90 3.62 -0.69
CA LYS A 101 14.51 4.21 -1.89
C LYS A 101 14.69 3.21 -3.05
N ASP A 102 14.79 1.92 -2.73
CA ASP A 102 14.96 0.84 -3.69
C ASP A 102 13.65 0.10 -4.04
N SER A 103 12.49 0.71 -3.75
CA SER A 103 11.19 0.19 -4.19
C SER A 103 11.16 0.01 -5.71
N PRO A 104 10.63 -1.10 -6.26
CA PRO A 104 10.49 -1.29 -7.70
C PRO A 104 9.71 -0.16 -8.38
N LEU A 105 8.68 0.37 -7.71
CA LEU A 105 7.87 1.48 -8.22
C LEU A 105 8.69 2.75 -8.45
N ALA A 106 9.71 3.00 -7.63
CA ALA A 106 10.60 4.16 -7.79
C ALA A 106 11.48 4.07 -9.05
N ARG A 107 11.51 2.91 -9.73
CA ARG A 107 12.30 2.65 -10.93
C ARG A 107 11.41 2.24 -12.12
N CYS A 108 10.13 2.58 -12.07
CA CYS A 108 9.14 2.19 -13.09
C CYS A 108 9.03 0.67 -13.32
N LEU A 109 9.39 -0.14 -12.30
CA LEU A 109 9.27 -1.60 -12.35
C LEU A 109 7.96 -2.05 -11.70
N PRO A 110 7.39 -3.20 -12.13
CA PRO A 110 6.23 -3.77 -11.46
C PRO A 110 6.52 -4.10 -9.99
N VAL A 111 5.45 -4.31 -9.24
CA VAL A 111 5.48 -4.89 -7.89
C VAL A 111 4.64 -6.16 -7.88
N SER A 112 4.71 -6.91 -6.79
CA SER A 112 4.07 -8.22 -6.75
C SER A 112 2.60 -8.15 -6.34
N VAL A 113 1.97 -9.32 -6.35
CA VAL A 113 0.69 -9.60 -5.70
C VAL A 113 0.97 -9.88 -4.21
N PRO A 114 0.22 -9.28 -3.26
CA PRO A 114 -1.11 -8.70 -3.42
C PRO A 114 -1.12 -7.19 -3.65
N PHE A 115 0.00 -6.47 -3.62
CA PHE A 115 0.00 -5.01 -3.73
C PHE A 115 -0.85 -4.51 -4.90
N LEU A 116 -0.65 -5.05 -6.10
CA LEU A 116 -1.41 -4.66 -7.29
C LEU A 116 -2.91 -4.97 -7.19
N ASN A 117 -3.29 -6.00 -6.43
CA ASN A 117 -4.69 -6.36 -6.20
C ASN A 117 -5.34 -5.53 -5.09
N PHE A 118 -4.56 -5.04 -4.13
CA PHE A 118 -5.04 -4.37 -2.92
C PHE A 118 -4.92 -2.85 -2.99
N ARG A 119 -4.53 -2.30 -4.13
CA ARG A 119 -4.38 -0.86 -4.33
C ARG A 119 -4.97 -0.42 -5.67
N GLY A 120 -5.61 0.74 -5.66
CA GLY A 120 -6.09 1.41 -6.87
C GLY A 120 -7.19 0.66 -7.61
N LEU A 121 -7.36 0.98 -8.89
CA LEU A 121 -8.29 0.33 -9.80
C LEU A 121 -7.63 -0.86 -10.49
N SER A 122 -8.45 -1.89 -10.74
CA SER A 122 -8.08 -3.02 -11.59
C SER A 122 -9.25 -3.36 -12.51
N LYS A 123 -8.95 -3.62 -13.78
CA LYS A 123 -9.97 -4.05 -14.76
C LYS A 123 -9.82 -5.53 -15.05
N ILE A 124 -10.92 -6.26 -14.90
CA ILE A 124 -11.00 -7.69 -15.24
C ILE A 124 -11.68 -7.81 -16.60
N VAL A 125 -11.02 -8.52 -17.52
CA VAL A 125 -11.58 -8.99 -18.78
C VAL A 125 -11.61 -10.51 -18.73
N GLN A 126 -12.81 -11.08 -18.78
CA GLN A 126 -13.03 -12.52 -18.67
C GLN A 126 -13.59 -13.07 -19.98
N THR A 127 -12.90 -14.09 -20.50
CA THR A 127 -13.36 -15.01 -21.54
C THR A 127 -13.41 -16.42 -20.97
N PRO A 128 -14.00 -17.41 -21.67
CA PRO A 128 -14.02 -18.79 -21.18
C PRO A 128 -12.63 -19.38 -20.90
N ASP A 129 -11.64 -19.04 -21.73
CA ASP A 129 -10.31 -19.67 -21.69
C ASP A 129 -9.22 -18.80 -21.07
N LEU A 130 -9.48 -17.51 -20.88
CA LEU A 130 -8.52 -16.54 -20.36
C LEU A 130 -9.20 -15.43 -19.57
N ILE A 131 -8.67 -15.17 -18.38
CA ILE A 131 -8.97 -13.95 -17.61
C ILE A 131 -7.72 -13.07 -17.60
N VAL A 132 -7.90 -11.79 -17.93
CA VAL A 132 -6.86 -10.76 -17.88
C VAL A 132 -7.23 -9.74 -16.82
N ILE A 133 -6.28 -9.44 -15.92
CA ILE A 133 -6.40 -8.35 -14.96
C ILE A 133 -5.41 -7.25 -15.36
N LEU A 134 -5.92 -6.06 -15.64
CA LEU A 134 -5.15 -4.86 -15.91
C LEU A 134 -5.07 -4.03 -14.63
N TYR A 135 -3.87 -3.62 -14.23
CA TYR A 135 -3.66 -2.83 -13.02
C TYR A 135 -3.31 -1.39 -13.34
N GLU A 136 -3.91 -0.45 -12.61
CA GLU A 136 -3.59 0.98 -12.70
C GLU A 136 -2.35 1.25 -11.84
N SER A 137 -1.18 0.93 -12.40
CA SER A 137 0.12 0.95 -11.72
C SER A 137 1.22 1.21 -12.75
N PRO A 138 2.41 1.74 -12.38
CA PRO A 138 3.44 2.16 -13.33
C PRO A 138 3.71 1.15 -14.44
N ASN A 139 3.60 1.62 -15.68
CA ASN A 139 3.68 0.86 -16.93
C ASN A 139 2.59 -0.19 -17.13
N SER A 140 1.45 -0.01 -16.46
CA SER A 140 0.18 -0.75 -16.60
C SER A 140 0.37 -2.27 -16.73
N PRO A 141 0.99 -2.93 -15.73
CA PRO A 141 1.25 -4.36 -15.81
C PRO A 141 -0.08 -5.12 -15.88
N HIS A 142 -0.07 -6.22 -16.64
CA HIS A 142 -1.23 -7.10 -16.77
C HIS A 142 -0.90 -8.50 -16.26
N ARG A 143 -1.92 -9.18 -15.75
CA ARG A 143 -1.83 -10.57 -15.33
C ARG A 143 -2.78 -11.43 -16.15
N MET A 144 -2.28 -12.57 -16.61
CA MET A 144 -3.05 -13.56 -17.34
C MET A 144 -3.29 -14.77 -16.46
N ILE A 145 -4.55 -15.21 -16.40
CA ILE A 145 -5.01 -16.40 -15.71
C ILE A 145 -5.60 -17.32 -16.76
N PHE A 146 -4.91 -18.42 -17.05
CA PHE A 146 -5.35 -19.41 -18.03
C PHE A 146 -6.44 -20.30 -17.45
N MET A 147 -7.57 -20.41 -18.14
CA MET A 147 -8.76 -21.14 -17.70
C MET A 147 -9.00 -22.43 -18.49
N ASP A 148 -8.10 -22.77 -19.41
CA ASP A 148 -8.20 -23.89 -20.36
C ASP A 148 -7.82 -25.26 -19.77
N GLY A 149 -7.72 -25.35 -18.44
CA GLY A 149 -7.42 -26.60 -17.72
C GLY A 149 -5.96 -27.05 -17.77
N ARG A 150 -5.04 -26.21 -18.28
CA ARG A 150 -3.60 -26.53 -18.25
C ARG A 150 -3.07 -26.57 -16.81
N GLU A 151 -2.03 -27.38 -16.60
CA GLU A 151 -1.29 -27.41 -15.33
C GLU A 151 -0.32 -26.24 -15.22
N LEU A 152 0.09 -25.93 -13.98
CA LEU A 152 1.20 -25.02 -13.74
C LEU A 152 2.51 -25.59 -14.32
N PRO A 153 3.37 -24.76 -14.92
CA PRO A 153 4.69 -25.18 -15.36
C PRO A 153 5.51 -25.74 -14.19
N LYS A 154 6.24 -26.83 -14.44
CA LYS A 154 7.11 -27.46 -13.43
C LYS A 154 8.37 -26.62 -13.14
N ASP A 155 8.84 -25.89 -14.16
CA ASP A 155 10.01 -25.02 -14.10
C ASP A 155 9.68 -23.68 -14.80
N PRO A 156 8.91 -22.79 -14.15
CA PRO A 156 8.56 -21.50 -14.72
C PRO A 156 9.77 -20.57 -14.79
N SER A 157 9.90 -19.81 -15.89
CA SER A 157 10.79 -18.65 -15.90
C SER A 157 10.30 -17.61 -14.88
N PRO A 158 11.14 -17.12 -13.96
CA PRO A 158 10.73 -16.14 -12.95
C PRO A 158 10.26 -14.82 -13.58
N THR A 159 9.08 -14.36 -13.19
CA THR A 159 8.48 -13.09 -13.64
C THR A 159 7.92 -12.29 -12.47
N TRP A 160 7.57 -11.03 -12.68
CA TRP A 160 7.04 -10.17 -11.62
C TRP A 160 5.69 -10.66 -11.04
N LEU A 161 4.81 -11.22 -11.89
CA LEU A 161 3.43 -11.57 -11.54
C LEU A 161 3.15 -13.09 -11.58
N GLY A 162 4.19 -13.89 -11.84
CA GLY A 162 4.11 -15.33 -11.94
C GLY A 162 3.28 -15.83 -13.13
N TYR A 163 3.14 -17.16 -13.19
CA TYR A 163 2.28 -17.88 -14.12
C TYR A 163 1.04 -18.35 -13.37
N SER A 164 -0.16 -18.07 -13.91
CA SER A 164 -1.43 -18.33 -13.22
C SER A 164 -2.33 -19.24 -14.02
N VAL A 165 -2.90 -20.24 -13.36
CA VAL A 165 -3.99 -21.09 -13.90
C VAL A 165 -5.18 -21.00 -12.96
N GLY A 166 -6.38 -21.04 -13.52
CA GLY A 166 -7.61 -20.93 -12.75
C GLY A 166 -8.62 -22.02 -13.09
N HIS A 167 -9.48 -22.31 -12.13
CA HIS A 167 -10.64 -23.18 -12.27
C HIS A 167 -11.80 -22.69 -11.40
N TRP A 168 -13.02 -23.12 -11.73
CA TRP A 168 -14.21 -22.78 -10.96
C TRP A 168 -14.54 -23.87 -9.93
N GLU A 169 -14.68 -23.49 -8.66
CA GLU A 169 -15.28 -24.28 -7.59
C GLU A 169 -16.66 -23.73 -7.26
N GLY A 170 -17.70 -24.28 -7.90
CA GLY A 170 -19.03 -23.67 -7.91
C GLY A 170 -18.95 -22.26 -8.51
N ASP A 171 -19.29 -21.27 -7.69
CA ASP A 171 -19.29 -19.84 -8.03
C ASP A 171 -18.04 -19.09 -7.53
N THR A 172 -16.96 -19.83 -7.22
CA THR A 172 -15.69 -19.24 -6.79
C THR A 172 -14.62 -19.56 -7.82
N LEU A 173 -14.01 -18.53 -8.40
CA LEU A 173 -12.81 -18.71 -9.20
C LEU A 173 -11.63 -18.94 -8.26
N VAL A 174 -10.96 -20.07 -8.41
CA VAL A 174 -9.72 -20.40 -7.70
C VAL A 174 -8.57 -20.26 -8.68
N VAL A 175 -7.54 -19.53 -8.28
CA VAL A 175 -6.34 -19.29 -9.09
C VAL A 175 -5.13 -19.78 -8.32
N ASN A 176 -4.27 -20.54 -8.97
CA ASN A 176 -2.99 -20.94 -8.43
C ASN A 176 -1.86 -20.33 -9.26
N SER A 177 -0.82 -19.85 -8.58
CA SER A 177 0.31 -19.21 -9.23
C SER A 177 1.66 -19.59 -8.64
N VAL A 178 2.65 -19.66 -9.52
CA VAL A 178 4.08 -19.94 -9.25
C VAL A 178 4.96 -19.13 -10.20
N GLY A 179 6.29 -19.20 -10.04
CA GLY A 179 7.21 -18.57 -10.98
C GLY A 179 7.34 -17.06 -10.80
N PHE A 180 7.16 -16.59 -9.56
CA PHE A 180 7.49 -15.23 -9.17
C PHE A 180 9.01 -15.06 -9.12
N ASN A 181 9.51 -13.87 -9.42
CA ASN A 181 10.91 -13.50 -9.15
C ASN A 181 11.09 -13.02 -7.69
N ASP A 182 12.32 -12.82 -7.26
CA ASP A 182 12.69 -12.33 -5.92
C ASP A 182 12.85 -10.79 -5.84
N LEU A 183 12.53 -10.08 -6.93
CA LEU A 183 12.61 -8.62 -7.03
C LEU A 183 11.31 -7.92 -6.58
N GLY A 184 10.19 -8.64 -6.60
CA GLY A 184 8.88 -8.15 -6.19
C GLY A 184 8.78 -7.79 -4.71
N TRP A 185 8.03 -6.75 -4.41
CA TRP A 185 7.63 -6.38 -3.04
C TRP A 185 6.14 -6.70 -2.88
N LEU A 186 5.78 -7.31 -1.75
CA LEU A 186 4.39 -7.69 -1.45
C LEU A 186 3.52 -6.49 -1.05
N ASP A 187 4.15 -5.42 -0.56
CA ASP A 187 3.50 -4.19 -0.11
C ASP A 187 4.45 -2.98 -0.12
N VAL A 188 3.90 -1.78 0.15
CA VAL A 188 4.69 -0.55 0.38
C VAL A 188 5.69 -0.76 1.51
N GLY A 189 5.33 -1.49 2.56
CA GLY A 189 6.13 -1.75 3.75
C GLY A 189 7.47 -2.44 3.47
N GLY A 190 7.64 -3.02 2.28
CA GLY A 190 8.87 -3.64 1.83
C GLY A 190 9.01 -5.10 2.27
N ASN A 191 7.89 -5.77 2.57
CA ASN A 191 7.89 -7.22 2.76
C ASN A 191 8.39 -7.91 1.47
N PRO A 192 9.45 -8.74 1.55
CA PRO A 192 9.99 -9.42 0.38
C PRO A 192 9.14 -10.62 -0.01
N GLN A 193 9.47 -11.20 -1.17
CA GLN A 193 9.05 -12.53 -1.59
C GLN A 193 10.25 -13.28 -2.14
N THR A 194 10.11 -14.58 -2.36
CA THR A 194 11.09 -15.39 -3.09
C THR A 194 10.46 -16.13 -4.26
N GLU A 195 11.29 -16.73 -5.10
CA GLU A 195 10.85 -17.63 -6.18
C GLU A 195 10.16 -18.91 -5.66
N SER A 196 10.22 -19.17 -4.35
CA SER A 196 9.47 -20.25 -3.70
C SER A 196 8.02 -19.89 -3.37
N LEU A 197 7.60 -18.64 -3.63
CA LEU A 197 6.22 -18.21 -3.44
C LEU A 197 5.26 -19.03 -4.31
N ARG A 198 4.30 -19.64 -3.64
CA ARG A 198 3.08 -20.21 -4.20
C ARG A 198 1.91 -19.38 -3.70
N LEU A 199 1.08 -18.94 -4.63
CA LEU A 199 -0.07 -18.12 -4.32
C LEU A 199 -1.35 -18.86 -4.72
N THR A 200 -2.30 -18.96 -3.79
CA THR A 200 -3.66 -19.42 -4.08
C THR A 200 -4.64 -18.30 -3.83
N GLU A 201 -5.40 -17.92 -4.86
CA GLU A 201 -6.39 -16.85 -4.80
C GLU A 201 -7.79 -17.42 -4.96
N ARG A 202 -8.76 -16.80 -4.29
CA ARG A 202 -10.18 -17.12 -4.43
C ARG A 202 -10.96 -15.84 -4.69
N TYR A 203 -11.73 -15.81 -5.76
CA TYR A 203 -12.58 -14.69 -6.15
C TYR A 203 -14.05 -15.11 -6.11
N ARG A 204 -14.85 -14.39 -5.33
CA ARG A 204 -16.28 -14.61 -5.21
C ARG A 204 -17.03 -13.29 -5.34
N ARG A 205 -17.84 -13.16 -6.39
CA ARG A 205 -18.73 -12.01 -6.60
C ARG A 205 -20.05 -12.27 -5.87
N SER A 206 -20.29 -11.58 -4.76
CA SER A 206 -21.46 -11.82 -3.90
C SER A 206 -22.73 -11.16 -4.44
N ASP A 207 -22.57 -10.01 -5.09
CA ASP A 207 -23.61 -9.24 -5.76
C ASP A 207 -22.99 -8.48 -6.95
N PHE A 208 -23.73 -7.58 -7.59
CA PHE A 208 -23.21 -6.80 -8.70
C PHE A 208 -21.99 -5.95 -8.30
N GLY A 209 -21.96 -5.40 -7.09
CA GLY A 209 -21.01 -4.38 -6.67
C GLY A 209 -19.80 -4.86 -5.90
N HIS A 210 -19.81 -6.10 -5.39
CA HIS A 210 -18.80 -6.55 -4.42
C HIS A 210 -18.12 -7.84 -4.86
N LEU A 211 -16.79 -7.78 -4.94
CA LEU A 211 -15.92 -8.90 -5.25
C LEU A 211 -15.07 -9.22 -4.03
N GLN A 212 -15.39 -10.33 -3.37
CA GLN A 212 -14.61 -10.87 -2.25
C GLN A 212 -13.40 -11.60 -2.81
N THR A 213 -12.24 -11.31 -2.23
CA THR A 213 -10.97 -11.89 -2.65
C THR A 213 -10.19 -12.41 -1.46
N GLU A 214 -9.65 -13.61 -1.59
CA GLU A 214 -8.77 -14.24 -0.62
C GLU A 214 -7.44 -14.57 -1.28
N PHE A 215 -6.34 -14.31 -0.59
CA PHE A 215 -4.99 -14.55 -1.08
C PHE A 215 -4.23 -15.35 -0.02
N THR A 216 -3.90 -16.61 -0.33
CA THR A 216 -3.10 -17.47 0.55
C THR A 216 -1.67 -17.54 0.03
N PHE A 217 -0.75 -17.06 0.86
CA PHE A 217 0.68 -17.01 0.57
C PHE A 217 1.37 -18.20 1.19
N ASP A 218 2.10 -18.97 0.38
CA ASP A 218 3.02 -20.00 0.83
C ASP A 218 4.41 -19.73 0.26
N ASP A 219 5.25 -19.05 1.05
CA ASP A 219 6.65 -18.82 0.75
C ASP A 219 7.46 -19.17 2.01
N PRO A 220 7.92 -20.43 2.14
CA PRO A 220 8.57 -20.91 3.37
C PRO A 220 9.95 -20.28 3.60
N LYS A 221 10.50 -19.58 2.60
CA LYS A 221 11.74 -18.82 2.77
C LYS A 221 11.44 -17.46 3.41
N THR A 222 10.35 -16.81 3.05
CA THR A 222 9.97 -15.50 3.62
C THR A 222 9.19 -15.62 4.93
N PHE A 223 8.23 -16.54 4.99
CA PHE A 223 7.30 -16.69 6.10
C PHE A 223 7.46 -18.06 6.78
N THR A 224 7.24 -18.11 8.09
CA THR A 224 7.37 -19.34 8.89
C THR A 224 6.21 -20.31 8.71
N ARG A 225 5.08 -19.84 8.16
CA ARG A 225 3.90 -20.62 7.81
C ARG A 225 3.06 -19.88 6.77
N PRO A 226 2.24 -20.60 5.98
CA PRO A 226 1.27 -19.97 5.11
C PRO A 226 0.28 -19.08 5.88
N PHE A 227 -0.21 -18.04 5.22
CA PHE A 227 -1.23 -17.15 5.76
C PHE A 227 -2.17 -16.65 4.67
N THR A 228 -3.37 -16.25 5.06
CA THR A 228 -4.41 -15.78 4.14
C THR A 228 -4.79 -14.35 4.45
N LEU A 229 -4.83 -13.52 3.42
CA LEU A 229 -5.38 -12.16 3.46
C LEU A 229 -6.74 -12.13 2.79
N ARG A 230 -7.65 -11.31 3.31
CA ARG A 230 -8.98 -11.09 2.73
C ARG A 230 -9.18 -9.63 2.41
N MET A 231 -9.76 -9.36 1.25
CA MET A 231 -10.06 -8.02 0.76
C MET A 231 -11.34 -8.06 -0.07
N GLU A 232 -12.18 -7.04 0.08
CA GLU A 232 -13.31 -6.81 -0.81
C GLU A 232 -12.95 -5.70 -1.81
N LYS A 233 -13.34 -5.87 -3.06
CA LYS A 233 -13.28 -4.82 -4.08
C LYS A 233 -14.69 -4.36 -4.43
N THR A 234 -14.83 -3.07 -4.73
CA THR A 234 -16.10 -2.45 -5.12
C THR A 234 -16.11 -2.12 -6.61
N TYR A 235 -17.19 -2.46 -7.31
CA TYR A 235 -17.37 -2.17 -8.73
C TYR A 235 -17.37 -0.66 -8.97
N THR A 236 -16.59 -0.20 -9.93
CA THR A 236 -16.49 1.20 -10.33
C THR A 236 -17.08 1.36 -11.73
N ALA A 237 -18.30 1.91 -11.79
CA ALA A 237 -18.99 2.20 -13.05
C ALA A 237 -18.64 3.59 -13.58
N ASP A 238 -19.00 3.84 -14.83
CA ASP A 238 -18.96 5.15 -15.49
C ASP A 238 -17.55 5.76 -15.52
N THR A 239 -16.54 4.89 -15.58
CA THR A 239 -15.12 5.22 -15.66
C THR A 239 -14.38 4.22 -16.56
N GLU A 240 -13.11 4.50 -16.83
CA GLU A 240 -12.20 3.61 -17.54
C GLU A 240 -10.82 3.64 -16.88
N ILE A 241 -10.11 2.51 -16.91
CA ILE A 241 -8.70 2.48 -16.51
C ILE A 241 -7.87 3.15 -17.59
N ILE A 242 -7.01 4.08 -17.20
CA ILE A 242 -6.07 4.73 -18.12
C ILE A 242 -4.68 4.13 -17.99
N GLU A 243 -3.86 4.29 -19.03
CA GLU A 243 -2.46 3.94 -18.93
C GLU A 243 -1.77 4.76 -17.83
N ASP A 244 -1.19 4.06 -16.86
CA ASP A 244 -0.20 4.63 -15.94
C ASP A 244 1.17 4.46 -16.60
N VAL A 245 1.70 5.55 -17.15
CA VAL A 245 2.97 5.58 -17.87
C VAL A 245 4.06 6.15 -16.97
N CYS A 246 5.08 5.34 -16.70
CA CYS A 246 6.27 5.75 -15.98
C CYS A 246 7.45 5.73 -16.94
N GLU A 247 7.84 6.91 -17.41
CA GLU A 247 8.91 7.11 -18.39
C GLU A 247 9.91 8.16 -17.89
N ASN A 248 11.18 8.03 -18.31
CA ASN A 248 12.26 8.98 -18.03
C ASN A 248 12.42 9.29 -16.53
N GLU A 249 12.33 8.25 -15.70
CA GLU A 249 12.60 8.32 -14.27
C GLU A 249 14.05 8.80 -14.05
N ARG A 250 14.21 9.94 -13.35
CA ARG A 250 15.51 10.57 -13.03
C ARG A 250 15.68 10.89 -11.55
N ASP A 251 14.64 10.68 -10.75
CA ASP A 251 14.56 11.09 -9.35
C ASP A 251 14.97 9.98 -8.40
N SER A 252 14.95 8.71 -8.81
CA SER A 252 15.38 7.56 -8.00
C SER A 252 16.81 7.72 -7.48
N ARG A 253 17.70 8.34 -8.27
CA ARG A 253 19.09 8.65 -7.85
C ARG A 253 19.18 9.71 -6.75
N HIS A 254 18.13 10.51 -6.57
CA HIS A 254 18.02 11.52 -5.53
C HIS A 254 17.37 10.97 -4.25
N LEU A 255 16.78 9.76 -4.30
CA LEU A 255 16.27 9.09 -3.12
C LEU A 255 17.42 8.64 -2.21
N THR A 256 17.38 9.10 -0.96
CA THR A 256 18.38 8.82 0.05
C THR A 256 17.77 8.06 1.22
N GLY A 257 18.57 7.16 1.79
CA GLY A 257 18.20 6.43 3.00
C GLY A 257 18.24 7.31 4.24
N GLY A 258 17.86 6.72 5.36
CA GLY A 258 17.98 7.36 6.66
C GLY A 258 19.43 7.59 7.07
N VAL A 259 19.64 8.54 7.97
CA VAL A 259 20.95 8.80 8.56
C VAL A 259 21.17 7.82 9.70
N LYS A 260 22.36 7.22 9.79
CA LYS A 260 22.71 6.39 10.94
C LYS A 260 22.94 7.25 12.19
N VAL A 261 22.18 6.96 13.24
CA VAL A 261 22.36 7.52 14.58
C VAL A 261 22.98 6.43 15.45
N SER A 262 24.01 6.77 16.25
CA SER A 262 24.67 5.78 17.11
C SER A 262 23.67 5.23 18.14
N PRO A 263 23.79 3.95 18.56
CA PRO A 263 22.91 3.39 19.58
C PRO A 263 22.90 4.20 20.89
N GLU A 264 24.04 4.76 21.28
CA GLU A 264 24.17 5.64 22.44
C GLU A 264 23.31 6.92 22.29
N ASN A 265 23.35 7.56 21.11
CA ASN A 265 22.55 8.74 20.84
C ASN A 265 21.05 8.41 20.77
N LEU A 266 20.68 7.27 20.19
CA LEU A 266 19.29 6.82 20.14
C LEU A 266 18.75 6.53 21.54
N ALA A 267 19.53 5.85 22.39
CA ALA A 267 19.14 5.52 23.75
C ALA A 267 18.79 6.78 24.57
N ALA A 268 19.41 7.93 24.28
CA ALA A 268 19.11 9.20 24.93
C ALA A 268 17.66 9.70 24.68
N TYR A 269 17.02 9.27 23.59
CA TYR A 269 15.65 9.65 23.24
C TYR A 269 14.59 8.78 23.92
N ALA A 270 14.96 7.61 24.46
CA ALA A 270 14.03 6.74 25.14
C ALA A 270 13.43 7.40 26.39
N GLY A 271 12.12 7.32 26.56
CA GLY A 271 11.44 7.98 27.67
C GLY A 271 9.93 8.06 27.54
N ILE A 272 9.31 8.58 28.60
CA ILE A 272 7.90 8.97 28.57
C ILE A 272 7.82 10.48 28.38
N TYR A 273 6.95 10.91 27.47
CA TYR A 273 6.72 12.30 27.12
C TYR A 273 5.25 12.66 27.28
N GLU A 274 4.96 13.87 27.77
CA GLU A 274 3.62 14.43 27.79
C GLU A 274 3.34 15.17 26.48
N LEU A 275 2.33 14.76 25.72
CA LEU A 275 1.93 15.43 24.48
C LEU A 275 0.43 15.74 24.53
N ALA A 276 0.05 17.00 24.74
CA ALA A 276 -1.36 17.41 24.83
C ALA A 276 -2.16 16.63 25.92
N GLY A 277 -1.58 16.52 27.13
CA GLY A 277 -2.26 15.96 28.31
C GLY A 277 -2.26 14.44 28.43
N ARG A 278 -1.48 13.74 27.60
CA ARG A 278 -1.41 12.27 27.52
C ARG A 278 0.03 11.81 27.38
N ASP A 279 0.29 10.59 27.83
CA ASP A 279 1.62 10.00 27.80
C ASP A 279 1.89 9.33 26.45
N VAL A 280 3.07 9.61 25.91
CA VAL A 280 3.63 8.99 24.71
C VAL A 280 4.95 8.34 25.09
N GLU A 281 5.07 7.05 24.80
CA GLU A 281 6.31 6.30 25.04
C GLU A 281 7.21 6.37 23.81
N VAL A 282 8.44 6.85 23.98
CA VAL A 282 9.50 6.72 22.99
C VAL A 282 10.36 5.52 23.37
N ALA A 283 10.32 4.49 22.53
CA ALA A 283 11.12 3.26 22.67
C ALA A 283 12.14 3.14 21.53
N ILE A 284 13.21 2.39 21.75
CA ILE A 284 14.24 2.13 20.73
C ILE A 284 14.19 0.65 20.34
N SER A 285 14.15 0.38 19.04
CA SER A 285 14.17 -0.97 18.49
C SER A 285 15.26 -1.09 17.44
N GLY A 286 16.40 -1.66 17.81
CA GLY A 286 17.60 -1.63 16.97
C GLY A 286 18.12 -0.20 16.80
N ASP A 287 18.09 0.31 15.57
CA ASP A 287 18.45 1.68 15.20
C ASP A 287 17.22 2.59 14.94
N GLN A 288 16.03 2.14 15.35
CA GLN A 288 14.77 2.81 15.07
C GLN A 288 14.21 3.49 16.33
N VAL A 289 13.59 4.65 16.13
CA VAL A 289 12.78 5.33 17.15
C VAL A 289 11.34 4.90 16.97
N MET A 290 10.74 4.38 18.05
CA MET A 290 9.33 4.01 18.11
C MET A 290 8.59 5.01 18.98
N VAL A 291 7.70 5.82 18.40
CA VAL A 291 6.84 6.75 19.13
C VAL A 291 5.47 6.11 19.31
N LYS A 292 5.24 5.50 20.47
CA LYS A 292 3.99 4.82 20.79
C LYS A 292 2.98 5.83 21.32
N ASP A 293 2.22 6.38 20.40
CA ASP A 293 1.09 7.24 20.68
C ASP A 293 -0.22 6.44 20.54
N GLY A 294 -0.99 6.32 21.62
CA GLY A 294 -2.29 5.63 21.65
C GLY A 294 -3.35 6.21 20.70
N THR A 295 -3.25 7.47 20.26
CA THR A 295 -4.16 8.00 19.21
C THR A 295 -3.68 7.74 17.80
N HIS A 296 -2.41 7.37 17.63
CA HIS A 296 -1.80 7.06 16.33
C HIS A 296 -1.13 5.68 16.35
N PRO A 297 -1.87 4.61 16.67
CA PRO A 297 -1.30 3.29 16.95
C PRO A 297 -0.60 2.64 15.75
N LYS A 298 -0.79 3.15 14.54
CA LYS A 298 -0.13 2.66 13.32
C LYS A 298 1.08 3.48 12.89
N ASP A 299 1.20 4.71 13.38
CA ASP A 299 2.29 5.62 13.05
C ASP A 299 3.31 5.65 14.19
N GLN A 300 3.93 4.49 14.42
CA GLN A 300 4.86 4.33 15.54
C GLN A 300 6.32 4.35 15.11
N LEU A 301 6.63 3.97 13.88
CA LEU A 301 8.02 3.77 13.45
C LEU A 301 8.55 5.03 12.76
N PHE A 302 9.59 5.62 13.36
CA PHE A 302 10.26 6.83 12.90
C PHE A 302 11.73 6.54 12.51
N VAL A 303 12.10 7.02 11.33
CA VAL A 303 13.41 6.83 10.68
C VAL A 303 14.17 8.14 10.69
N ALA A 304 15.45 8.11 11.07
CA ALA A 304 16.27 9.29 11.21
C ALA A 304 16.54 10.00 9.87
N ARG A 305 16.35 11.32 9.85
CA ARG A 305 16.80 12.23 8.78
C ARG A 305 18.02 13.05 9.20
N SER A 306 18.20 13.25 10.49
CA SER A 306 19.39 13.87 11.08
C SER A 306 19.69 13.22 12.44
N GLN A 307 20.63 13.76 13.20
CA GLN A 307 20.88 13.29 14.57
C GLN A 307 19.67 13.51 15.49
N THR A 308 18.79 14.48 15.22
CA THR A 308 17.68 14.86 16.10
C THR A 308 16.31 14.78 15.44
N VAL A 309 16.24 14.77 14.11
CA VAL A 309 14.98 14.74 13.34
C VAL A 309 14.73 13.35 12.81
N PHE A 310 13.53 12.83 13.09
CA PHE A 310 13.06 11.54 12.62
C PHE A 310 11.73 11.72 11.91
N MET A 311 11.55 11.06 10.78
CA MET A 311 10.31 11.08 10.02
C MET A 311 9.57 9.76 10.19
N SER A 312 8.25 9.83 10.24
CA SER A 312 7.40 8.67 10.17
C SER A 312 7.76 7.83 8.95
N SER A 313 7.72 6.51 9.12
CA SER A 313 7.83 5.58 8.01
C SER A 313 6.54 5.49 7.19
N VAL A 314 5.39 5.92 7.72
CA VAL A 314 4.05 5.71 7.12
C VAL A 314 3.35 7.02 6.72
N SER A 315 3.75 8.15 7.29
CA SER A 315 3.11 9.46 7.12
C SER A 315 4.15 10.56 6.88
N GLU A 316 3.68 11.79 6.67
CA GLU A 316 4.53 12.99 6.57
C GLU A 316 4.92 13.55 7.95
N VAL A 317 4.51 12.90 9.04
CA VAL A 317 4.79 13.34 10.41
C VAL A 317 6.27 13.26 10.69
N SER A 318 6.81 14.24 11.40
CA SER A 318 8.17 14.20 11.94
C SER A 318 8.21 14.46 13.44
N VAL A 319 9.26 13.97 14.08
CA VAL A 319 9.61 14.30 15.46
C VAL A 319 11.03 14.83 15.51
N GLU A 320 11.21 15.97 16.15
CA GLU A 320 12.52 16.57 16.41
C GLU A 320 12.82 16.61 17.90
N PHE A 321 13.86 15.91 18.33
CA PHE A 321 14.28 15.89 19.73
C PHE A 321 15.20 17.07 20.08
N VAL A 322 14.87 17.76 21.17
CA VAL A 322 15.60 18.95 21.62
C VAL A 322 16.38 18.66 22.90
N LYS A 323 17.69 18.94 22.87
CA LYS A 323 18.62 18.82 24.00
C LYS A 323 18.85 20.19 24.67
N ASN A 324 19.07 20.21 25.98
CA ASN A 324 19.50 21.41 26.70
C ASN A 324 21.01 21.66 26.53
N GLY A 325 21.54 22.74 27.14
CA GLY A 325 22.97 23.07 27.09
C GLY A 325 23.93 22.05 27.73
N GLN A 326 23.38 21.06 28.44
CA GLN A 326 24.13 19.94 29.04
C GLN A 326 24.00 18.65 28.20
N GLY A 327 23.31 18.70 27.05
CA GLY A 327 23.10 17.55 26.17
C GLY A 327 21.93 16.63 26.56
N ALA A 328 21.18 16.95 27.62
CA ALA A 328 20.04 16.14 28.05
C ALA A 328 18.79 16.44 27.21
N VAL A 329 18.08 15.39 26.75
CA VAL A 329 16.83 15.52 25.99
C VAL A 329 15.73 16.06 26.90
N THR A 330 15.08 17.14 26.48
CA THR A 330 14.06 17.85 27.29
C THR A 330 12.64 17.68 26.74
N HIS A 331 12.50 17.65 25.43
CA HIS A 331 11.22 17.50 24.74
C HIS A 331 11.47 17.03 23.31
N PHE A 332 10.40 16.66 22.62
CA PHE A 332 10.38 16.65 21.15
C PHE A 332 9.26 17.54 20.62
N THR A 333 9.43 18.03 19.41
CA THR A 333 8.36 18.68 18.63
C THR A 333 7.85 17.67 17.62
N ARG A 334 6.53 17.44 17.59
CA ARG A 334 5.85 16.64 16.58
C ARG A 334 5.25 17.58 15.54
N THR A 335 5.59 17.38 14.27
CA THR A 335 5.11 18.19 13.15
C THR A 335 4.27 17.33 12.23
N ASP A 336 3.05 17.79 11.93
CA ASP A 336 2.10 17.18 11.00
C ASP A 336 1.50 18.30 10.12
N GLY A 337 2.00 18.42 8.89
CA GLY A 337 1.75 19.60 8.05
C GLY A 337 2.17 20.90 8.77
N ASP A 338 1.24 21.84 8.90
CA ASP A 338 1.45 23.11 9.60
C ASP A 338 1.30 23.00 11.14
N LYS A 339 0.85 21.85 11.64
CA LYS A 339 0.58 21.65 13.07
C LYS A 339 1.86 21.21 13.79
N ASN A 340 2.25 21.97 14.80
CA ASN A 340 3.37 21.66 15.69
C ASN A 340 2.88 21.44 17.11
N GLU A 341 3.19 20.28 17.68
CA GLU A 341 2.84 19.92 19.05
C GLU A 341 4.09 19.58 19.86
N ARG A 342 4.22 20.18 21.04
CA ARG A 342 5.36 19.95 21.92
C ARG A 342 5.09 18.81 22.90
N ALA A 343 5.99 17.83 22.92
CA ALA A 343 5.94 16.71 23.86
C ALA A 343 7.03 16.85 24.93
N VAL A 344 6.68 17.12 26.19
CA VAL A 344 7.64 17.40 27.27
C VAL A 344 8.08 16.11 27.95
N ARG A 345 9.39 15.89 28.13
CA ARG A 345 9.90 14.66 28.75
C ARG A 345 9.52 14.59 30.24
N LYS A 346 8.86 13.50 30.66
CA LYS A 346 8.51 13.22 32.06
C LYS A 346 9.55 12.37 32.77
N SER A 347 10.05 11.33 32.10
CA SER A 347 10.97 10.36 32.71
C SER A 347 11.84 9.65 31.67
N VAL A 348 12.90 9.00 32.14
CA VAL A 348 13.72 8.07 31.36
C VAL A 348 12.99 6.72 31.30
N ALA A 349 12.97 6.07 30.14
CA ALA A 349 12.37 4.74 30.02
C ALA A 349 13.19 3.73 30.84
N ALA A 350 12.52 2.85 31.58
CA ALA A 350 13.18 1.74 32.25
C ALA A 350 13.79 0.81 31.18
N GLN A 351 15.09 0.58 31.24
CA GLN A 351 15.74 -0.47 30.45
C GLN A 351 15.07 -1.80 30.83
N ARG A 352 14.37 -2.42 29.88
CA ARG A 352 13.85 -3.78 30.01
C ARG A 352 14.67 -4.72 29.15
#